data_AF-A0A183T467-F1
#
_entry.id   AF-A0A183T467-F1
#
_cell.length_a   1.000
_cell.length_b   1.000
_cell.length_c   1.000
_cell.angle_alpha   90.00
_cell.angle_beta   90.00
_cell.angle_gamma   90.00
#
_symmetry.space_group_name_H-M   'P 1'
#
loop_
_entity.id
_entity.type
_entity.pdbx_description
1 polymer ?
#
loop_
_entity_poly.entity_id
_entity_poly.type
_entity_poly.pdbx_seq_one_letter_code
_entity_poly.pdbx_strand_id
1 'polypeptide(L)'
;MQSTTCVITATVHDLLFADDCALNTVTEEDIQRSMDLFTTGCANFGLTISIAKTVVMYQRPPSAEYNAPRINVNDAKLKNVETFTYLGSTLSLNIRIYDEVAQRISKPSQAFGRLQASMWNRHGIHLNTELKMYKAIVLMTLLYGAETWTVYLNQARKLNHFHLSCLH
;
A
#
# COMPACT_ATOMS: atom_id res chain seq x y z
N MET A 1 4.11 -27.64 24.10
CA MET A 1 2.78 -27.22 23.63
C MET A 1 2.90 -26.82 22.16
N GLN A 2 2.38 -27.62 21.22
CA GLN A 2 2.20 -27.19 19.84
C GLN A 2 0.91 -26.37 19.80
N SER A 3 1.00 -25.09 19.45
CA SER A 3 -0.17 -24.25 19.20
C SER A 3 -0.76 -24.65 17.85
N THR A 4 -1.97 -25.19 17.83
CA THR A 4 -2.70 -25.49 16.60
C THR A 4 -3.24 -24.17 16.06
N THR A 5 -2.58 -23.59 15.05
CA THR A 5 -3.09 -22.40 14.37
C THR A 5 -4.24 -22.83 13.46
N CYS A 6 -5.46 -22.40 13.78
CA CYS A 6 -6.60 -22.56 12.88
C CYS A 6 -6.43 -21.57 11.72
N VAL A 7 -6.11 -22.07 10.52
CA VAL A 7 -6.03 -21.26 9.31
C VAL A 7 -7.40 -21.23 8.67
N ILE A 8 -8.04 -20.05 8.62
CA ILE A 8 -9.28 -19.83 7.88
C ILE A 8 -8.90 -19.33 6.49
N THR A 9 -9.32 -20.05 5.45
CA THR A 9 -9.13 -19.61 4.07
C THR A 9 -10.35 -18.80 3.64
N ALA A 10 -10.15 -17.50 3.42
CA ALA A 10 -11.14 -16.62 2.81
C ALA A 10 -10.54 -15.99 1.55
N THR A 11 -11.32 -15.96 0.46
CA THR A 11 -10.92 -15.32 -0.79
C THR A 11 -11.55 -13.93 -0.83
N VAL A 12 -10.71 -12.90 -0.98
CA VAL A 12 -11.15 -11.51 -1.14
C VAL A 12 -11.07 -11.14 -2.61
N HIS A 13 -12.21 -10.75 -3.18
CA HIS A 13 -12.34 -10.41 -4.60
C HIS A 13 -12.38 -8.91 -4.85
N ASP A 14 -12.82 -8.14 -3.87
CA ASP A 14 -13.04 -6.71 -3.96
C ASP A 14 -12.66 -6.00 -2.65
N LEU A 15 -12.03 -4.85 -2.81
CA LEU A 15 -11.64 -3.93 -1.75
C LEU A 15 -12.16 -2.56 -2.17
N LEU A 16 -13.19 -2.07 -1.48
CA LEU A 16 -13.90 -0.85 -1.86
C LEU A 16 -13.80 0.18 -0.72
N PHE A 17 -13.33 1.38 -1.03
CA PHE A 17 -13.26 2.49 -0.08
C PHE A 17 -13.46 3.84 -0.78
N ALA A 18 -14.56 4.53 -0.47
CA ALA A 18 -14.95 5.77 -1.14
C ALA A 18 -14.95 5.59 -2.68
N ASP A 19 -14.16 6.37 -3.42
CA ASP A 19 -13.98 6.25 -4.87
C ASP A 19 -12.87 5.28 -5.29
N ASP A 20 -12.04 4.82 -4.34
CA ASP A 20 -10.96 3.86 -4.60
C ASP A 20 -11.49 2.42 -4.52
N CYS A 21 -11.24 1.65 -5.59
CA CYS A 21 -11.63 0.24 -5.69
C CYS A 21 -10.46 -0.59 -6.18
N ALA A 22 -10.23 -1.76 -5.58
CA ALA A 22 -9.29 -2.76 -6.06
C ALA A 22 -10.00 -4.11 -6.18
N LEU A 23 -9.89 -4.72 -7.38
CA LEU A 23 -10.45 -6.03 -7.69
C LEU A 23 -9.32 -7.05 -7.78
N ASN A 24 -9.58 -8.27 -7.32
CA ASN A 24 -8.60 -9.36 -7.27
C ASN A 24 -9.23 -10.68 -7.70
N THR A 25 -8.61 -11.33 -8.67
CA THR A 25 -9.01 -12.67 -9.14
C THR A 25 -7.77 -13.48 -9.46
N VAL A 26 -7.96 -14.78 -9.71
CA VAL A 26 -6.88 -15.71 -10.04
C VAL A 26 -6.58 -15.74 -11.54
N THR A 27 -7.57 -15.47 -12.39
CA THR A 27 -7.46 -15.56 -13.85
C THR A 27 -7.68 -14.22 -14.55
N GLU A 28 -7.10 -14.08 -15.74
CA GLU A 28 -7.25 -12.89 -16.59
C GLU A 28 -8.70 -12.74 -17.07
N GLU A 29 -9.36 -13.85 -17.37
CA GLU A 29 -10.76 -13.89 -17.78
C GLU A 29 -11.68 -13.41 -16.66
N ASP A 30 -11.44 -13.84 -15.41
CA ASP A 30 -12.25 -13.45 -14.26
C ASP A 30 -12.07 -11.96 -13.92
N ILE A 31 -10.84 -11.41 -14.04
CA ILE A 31 -10.64 -9.98 -13.76
C ILE A 31 -11.28 -9.13 -14.86
N GLN A 32 -11.20 -9.54 -16.14
CA GLN A 32 -11.89 -8.84 -17.22
C GLN A 32 -13.40 -8.84 -16.99
N ARG A 33 -13.98 -10.01 -16.70
CA ARG A 33 -15.40 -10.13 -16.37
C ARG A 33 -15.80 -9.27 -15.16
N SER A 34 -14.99 -9.28 -14.11
CA SER A 34 -15.24 -8.45 -12.92
C SER A 34 -15.21 -6.96 -13.27
N MET A 35 -14.28 -6.55 -14.12
CA MET A 35 -14.16 -5.17 -14.57
C MET A 35 -15.34 -4.74 -15.45
N ASP A 36 -15.83 -5.60 -16.34
CA ASP A 36 -17.00 -5.33 -17.18
C ASP A 36 -18.27 -5.16 -16.34
N LEU A 37 -18.48 -6.05 -15.37
CA LEU A 37 -19.58 -5.98 -14.41
C LEU A 37 -19.49 -4.73 -13.54
N PHE A 38 -18.30 -4.40 -13.04
CA PHE A 38 -18.05 -3.22 -12.23
C PHE A 38 -18.31 -1.94 -13.04
N THR A 39 -17.83 -1.87 -14.28
CA THR A 39 -18.06 -0.74 -15.20
C THR A 39 -19.53 -0.54 -15.50
N THR A 40 -20.25 -1.63 -15.78
CA THR A 40 -21.70 -1.59 -16.00
C THR A 40 -22.44 -1.12 -14.74
N GLY A 41 -22.05 -1.63 -13.57
CA GLY A 41 -22.58 -1.21 -12.28
C GLY A 41 -22.38 0.28 -12.04
N CYS A 42 -21.16 0.79 -12.17
CA CYS A 42 -20.84 2.22 -12.06
C CYS A 42 -21.71 3.07 -12.99
N ALA A 43 -21.83 2.69 -14.26
CA ALA A 43 -22.63 3.41 -15.25
C ALA A 43 -24.12 3.49 -14.85
N ASN A 44 -24.68 2.42 -14.29
CA ASN A 44 -26.06 2.41 -13.81
C ASN A 44 -26.30 3.39 -12.65
N PHE A 45 -25.27 3.71 -11.87
CA PHE A 45 -25.30 4.73 -10.83
C PHE A 45 -24.83 6.12 -11.30
N GLY A 46 -24.62 6.31 -12.61
CA GLY A 46 -24.14 7.57 -13.17
C GLY A 46 -22.67 7.87 -12.87
N LEU A 47 -21.89 6.87 -12.46
CA LEU A 47 -20.46 6.97 -12.19
C LEU A 47 -19.64 6.62 -13.44
N THR A 48 -18.52 7.31 -13.63
CA THR A 48 -17.59 7.06 -14.74
C THR A 48 -16.24 6.61 -14.19
N ILE A 49 -15.71 5.52 -14.75
CA ILE A 49 -14.39 5.02 -14.39
C ILE A 49 -13.31 5.89 -15.00
N SER A 50 -12.38 6.34 -14.15
CA SER A 50 -11.20 7.09 -14.58
C SER A 50 -10.13 6.15 -15.14
N ILE A 51 -10.24 5.81 -16.43
CA ILE A 51 -9.29 4.93 -17.15
C ILE A 51 -7.82 5.35 -16.93
N ALA A 52 -7.54 6.65 -16.90
CA ALA A 52 -6.18 7.16 -16.69
C ALA A 52 -5.59 6.84 -15.31
N LYS A 53 -6.44 6.62 -14.30
CA LYS A 53 -6.04 6.27 -12.92
C LYS A 53 -6.10 4.76 -12.67
N THR A 54 -6.92 4.03 -13.43
CA THR A 54 -7.08 2.59 -13.29
C THR A 54 -5.87 1.87 -13.88
N VAL A 55 -5.27 0.99 -13.09
CA VAL A 55 -4.08 0.22 -13.45
C VAL A 55 -4.28 -1.26 -13.14
N VAL A 56 -3.53 -2.13 -13.82
CA VAL A 56 -3.56 -3.58 -13.60
C VAL A 56 -2.18 -4.08 -13.17
N MET A 57 -2.15 -4.96 -12.18
CA MET A 57 -0.94 -5.67 -11.75
C MET A 57 -1.18 -7.16 -11.87
N TYR A 58 -0.15 -7.91 -12.29
CA TYR A 58 -0.19 -9.38 -12.35
C TYR A 58 0.92 -9.95 -11.48
N GLN A 59 0.54 -10.67 -10.43
CA GLN A 59 1.50 -11.39 -9.58
C GLN A 59 1.68 -12.80 -10.13
N ARG A 60 2.84 -13.06 -10.74
CA ARG A 60 3.12 -14.36 -11.33
C ARG A 60 3.44 -15.42 -10.26
N PRO A 61 3.09 -16.69 -10.52
CA PRO A 61 3.71 -17.82 -9.83
C PRO A 61 5.24 -17.83 -10.02
N PRO A 62 6.03 -18.31 -9.03
CA PRO A 62 7.50 -18.28 -9.08
C PRO A 62 8.13 -18.92 -10.33
N SER A 63 7.47 -19.92 -10.91
CA SER A 63 7.92 -20.71 -12.07
C SER A 63 7.25 -20.33 -13.40
N ALA A 64 6.30 -19.41 -13.41
CA ALA A 64 5.59 -19.03 -14.63
C ALA A 64 6.32 -17.92 -15.41
N GLU A 65 6.21 -17.96 -16.73
CA GLU A 65 6.61 -16.85 -17.59
C GLU A 65 5.73 -15.62 -17.34
N TYR A 66 6.32 -14.42 -17.50
CA TYR A 66 5.57 -13.19 -17.35
C TYR A 66 4.80 -12.86 -18.63
N ASN A 67 3.49 -13.10 -18.58
CA ASN A 67 2.55 -12.65 -19.60
C ASN A 67 1.78 -11.45 -19.05
N ALA A 68 2.00 -10.27 -19.64
CA ALA A 68 1.32 -9.06 -19.22
C ALA A 68 -0.20 -9.18 -19.51
N PRO A 69 -1.07 -9.06 -18.49
CA PRO A 69 -2.51 -9.17 -18.70
C PRO A 69 -3.02 -8.05 -19.62
N ARG A 70 -4.06 -8.36 -20.38
CA ARG A 70 -4.70 -7.46 -21.36
C ARG A 70 -6.12 -7.14 -20.90
N ILE A 71 -6.21 -6.27 -19.90
CA ILE A 71 -7.49 -5.84 -19.36
C ILE A 71 -7.95 -4.55 -20.02
N ASN A 72 -9.19 -4.51 -20.46
CA ASN A 72 -9.80 -3.36 -21.11
C ASN A 72 -10.98 -2.82 -20.28
N VAL A 73 -11.21 -1.51 -20.37
CA VAL A 73 -12.39 -0.82 -19.83
C VAL A 73 -12.89 0.12 -20.92
N ASN A 74 -14.15 -0.02 -21.34
CA ASN A 74 -14.70 0.76 -22.46
C ASN A 74 -13.76 0.75 -23.69
N ASP A 75 -13.30 -0.45 -24.08
CA ASP A 75 -12.33 -0.70 -25.17
C ASP A 75 -10.93 -0.08 -24.99
N ALA A 76 -10.68 0.61 -23.87
CA ALA A 76 -9.37 1.16 -23.54
C ALA A 76 -8.56 0.18 -22.69
N LYS A 77 -7.36 -0.17 -23.17
CA LYS A 77 -6.44 -1.04 -22.44
C LYS A 77 -5.90 -0.34 -21.19
N LEU A 78 -6.00 -1.02 -20.05
CA LEU A 78 -5.43 -0.55 -18.78
C LEU A 78 -3.91 -0.63 -18.78
N LYS A 79 -3.28 0.29 -18.04
CA LYS A 79 -1.82 0.31 -17.87
C LYS A 79 -1.39 -0.78 -16.90
N ASN A 80 -0.47 -1.63 -17.35
CA ASN A 80 0.20 -2.61 -16.49
C ASN A 80 1.25 -1.91 -15.62
N VAL A 81 1.28 -2.26 -14.33
CA VAL A 81 2.23 -1.71 -13.35
C VAL A 81 2.94 -2.83 -12.58
N GLU A 82 4.18 -2.56 -12.18
CA GLU A 82 4.96 -3.45 -11.32
C GLU A 82 4.67 -3.24 -9.83
N THR A 83 4.21 -2.03 -9.48
CA THR A 83 3.81 -1.65 -8.13
C THR A 83 2.38 -1.14 -8.14
N PHE A 84 1.57 -1.67 -7.23
CA PHE A 84 0.16 -1.31 -7.08
C PHE A 84 -0.05 -0.71 -5.70
N THR A 85 -0.51 0.54 -5.64
CA THR A 85 -0.76 1.22 -4.37
C THR A 85 -2.26 1.34 -4.13
N TYR A 86 -2.72 0.82 -2.99
CA TYR A 86 -4.11 0.94 -2.53
C TYR A 86 -4.13 1.46 -1.10
N LEU A 87 -4.82 2.58 -0.87
CA LEU A 87 -4.93 3.26 0.43
C LEU A 87 -3.58 3.44 1.16
N GLY A 88 -2.52 3.71 0.41
CA GLY A 88 -1.18 3.94 0.94
C GLY A 88 -0.33 2.69 1.20
N SER A 89 -0.90 1.49 1.09
CA SER A 89 -0.17 0.21 1.06
C SER A 89 0.26 -0.12 -0.36
N THR A 90 1.50 -0.57 -0.55
CA THR A 90 2.05 -0.83 -1.89
C THR A 90 2.39 -2.30 -2.02
N LEU A 91 1.76 -2.94 -2.99
CA LEU A 91 2.05 -4.31 -3.41
C LEU A 91 3.04 -4.27 -4.57
N SER A 92 3.96 -5.23 -4.56
CA SER A 92 4.93 -5.43 -5.63
C SER A 92 4.61 -6.71 -6.39
N LEU A 93 4.91 -6.71 -7.69
CA LEU A 93 4.79 -7.86 -8.59
C LEU A 93 5.51 -9.11 -8.07
N ASN A 94 6.65 -8.93 -7.39
CA ASN A 94 7.49 -10.01 -6.89
C ASN A 94 7.18 -10.38 -5.41
N ILE A 95 6.12 -9.80 -4.83
CA ILE A 95 5.66 -10.03 -3.45
C ILE A 95 6.76 -9.71 -2.41
N ARG A 96 7.77 -8.90 -2.77
CA ARG A 96 8.83 -8.53 -1.83
C ARG A 96 8.36 -7.38 -0.95
N ILE A 97 8.29 -7.67 0.34
CA ILE A 97 8.00 -6.69 1.40
C ILE A 97 9.06 -5.57 1.52
N TYR A 98 10.25 -5.75 0.92
CA TYR A 98 11.34 -4.78 1.02
C TYR A 98 10.99 -3.41 0.43
N ASP A 99 10.34 -3.39 -0.73
CA ASP A 99 9.99 -2.14 -1.42
C ASP A 99 8.93 -1.38 -0.62
N GLU A 100 7.97 -2.11 -0.06
CA GLU A 100 6.94 -1.58 0.84
C GLU A 100 7.55 -0.97 2.12
N VAL A 101 8.50 -1.67 2.75
CA VAL A 101 9.18 -1.16 3.96
C VAL A 101 10.01 0.08 3.66
N ALA A 102 10.71 0.12 2.52
CA ALA A 102 11.47 1.31 2.11
C ALA A 102 10.54 2.52 1.87
N GLN A 103 9.42 2.31 1.18
CA GLN A 103 8.41 3.36 0.96
C GLN A 103 7.81 3.86 2.29
N ARG A 104 7.55 2.94 3.23
CA ARG A 104 7.02 3.29 4.56
C ARG A 104 7.99 4.08 5.43
N ILE A 105 9.29 3.85 5.32
CA ILE A 105 10.30 4.67 6.03
C ILE A 105 10.49 6.03 5.33
N SER A 106 10.34 6.08 4.01
CA SER A 106 10.54 7.31 3.23
C SER A 106 9.57 8.43 3.61
N LYS A 107 8.27 8.12 3.78
CA LYS A 107 7.24 9.11 4.17
C LYS A 107 7.52 9.84 5.50
N PRO A 108 7.72 9.14 6.64
CA PRO A 108 8.05 9.78 7.91
C PRO A 108 9.44 10.43 7.87
N SER A 109 10.40 9.90 7.11
CA SER A 109 11.70 10.56 6.89
C SER A 109 11.54 11.93 6.23
N GLN A 110 10.71 12.02 5.18
CA GLN A 110 10.41 13.29 4.52
C GLN A 110 9.68 14.27 5.44
N ALA A 111 8.69 13.78 6.20
CA ALA A 111 7.98 14.61 7.18
C ALA A 111 8.93 15.15 8.26
N PHE A 112 9.81 14.29 8.77
CA PHE A 112 10.85 14.68 9.73
C PHE A 112 11.79 15.74 9.14
N GLY A 113 12.32 15.51 7.93
CA GLY A 113 13.21 16.46 7.26
C GLY A 113 12.56 17.82 6.98
N ARG A 114 11.28 17.86 6.58
CA ARG A 114 10.53 19.11 6.35
C ARG A 114 10.39 19.95 7.62
N LEU A 115 10.35 19.32 8.79
CA LEU A 115 10.22 19.99 10.09
C LEU A 115 11.57 20.39 10.70
N GLN A 116 12.69 20.06 10.06
CA GLN A 116 14.03 20.27 10.61
C GLN A 116 14.32 21.74 10.91
N ALA A 117 14.09 22.64 9.95
CA ALA A 117 14.37 24.07 10.16
C ALA A 117 13.35 24.76 11.07
N SER A 118 12.07 24.38 10.98
CA SER A 118 10.98 25.05 11.72
C SER A 118 10.81 24.55 13.15
N MET A 119 11.23 23.31 13.42
CA MET A 119 11.02 22.63 14.69
C MET A 119 12.34 22.12 15.28
N TRP A 120 12.93 21.07 14.69
CA TRP A 120 14.00 20.31 15.35
C TRP A 120 15.28 21.11 15.61
N ASN A 121 15.58 22.10 14.76
CA ASN A 121 16.75 22.98 14.91
C ASN A 121 16.40 24.33 15.54
N ARG A 122 15.13 24.56 15.94
CA ARG A 122 14.68 25.85 16.44
C ARG A 122 14.90 25.96 17.94
N HIS A 123 15.73 26.91 18.32
CA HIS A 123 15.94 27.27 19.72
C HIS A 123 14.64 27.76 20.37
N GLY A 124 14.39 27.33 21.61
CA GLY A 124 13.23 27.75 22.41
C GLY A 124 11.98 26.87 22.26
N ILE A 125 12.05 25.77 21.51
CA ILE A 125 11.02 24.74 21.57
C ILE A 125 11.31 23.82 22.77
N HIS A 126 10.29 23.58 23.59
CA HIS A 126 10.42 22.67 24.73
C HIS A 126 10.41 21.21 24.25
N LEU A 127 11.28 20.38 24.82
CA LEU A 127 11.41 18.95 24.47
C LEU A 127 10.06 18.21 24.48
N ASN A 128 9.19 18.50 25.46
CA ASN A 128 7.84 17.90 25.51
C ASN A 128 6.99 18.21 24.26
N THR A 129 7.13 19.41 23.69
CA THR A 129 6.45 19.80 22.45
C THR A 129 7.03 19.07 21.25
N GLU A 130 8.35 18.92 21.18
CA GLU A 130 9.02 18.16 20.13
C GLU A 130 8.59 16.69 20.15
N LEU A 131 8.55 16.07 21.33
CA LEU A 131 8.10 14.68 21.49
C LEU A 131 6.63 14.49 21.09
N LYS A 132 5.76 15.45 21.41
CA LYS A 132 4.35 15.41 20.96
C LYS A 132 4.25 15.50 19.45
N MET A 133 5.04 16.37 18.82
CA MET A 133 5.05 16.55 17.37
C MET A 133 5.65 15.33 16.66
N TYR A 134 6.74 14.78 17.18
CA TYR A 134 7.31 13.52 16.74
C TYR A 134 6.26 12.40 16.75
N LYS A 135 5.55 12.22 17.88
CA LYS A 135 4.50 11.20 17.99
C LYS A 135 3.38 11.45 16.98
N ALA A 136 2.86 12.68 16.93
CA ALA A 136 1.69 13.03 16.12
C ALA A 136 1.95 12.95 14.61
N ILE A 137 3.17 13.25 14.16
CA ILE A 137 3.49 13.35 12.73
C ILE A 137 4.31 12.15 12.29
N VAL A 138 5.47 11.94 12.91
CA VAL A 138 6.47 10.98 12.43
C VAL A 138 6.07 9.56 12.82
N LEU A 139 5.76 9.33 14.09
CA LEU A 139 5.39 7.99 14.58
C LEU A 139 4.05 7.52 14.00
N MET A 140 3.03 8.39 13.96
CA MET A 140 1.75 8.06 13.33
C MET A 140 1.91 7.73 11.85
N THR A 141 2.72 8.50 11.09
CA THR A 141 2.98 8.20 9.68
C THR A 141 3.75 6.89 9.51
N LEU A 142 4.72 6.62 10.40
CA LEU A 142 5.49 5.38 10.37
C LEU A 142 4.60 4.16 10.62
N LEU A 143 3.68 4.23 11.59
CA LEU A 143 2.83 3.12 12.01
C LEU A 143 1.51 3.01 11.24
N TYR A 144 1.27 3.87 10.25
CA TYR A 144 0.03 3.81 9.48
C TYR A 144 -0.10 2.46 8.74
N GLY A 145 -1.20 1.76 8.99
CA GLY A 145 -1.49 0.43 8.45
C GLY A 145 -0.75 -0.71 9.13
N ALA A 146 -0.09 -0.49 10.28
CA ALA A 146 0.70 -1.50 10.99
C ALA A 146 -0.07 -2.78 11.35
N GLU A 147 -1.39 -2.67 11.50
CA GLU A 147 -2.30 -3.78 11.72
C GLU A 147 -2.35 -4.79 10.58
N THR A 148 -2.01 -4.38 9.35
CA THR A 148 -2.01 -5.26 8.17
C THR A 148 -0.61 -5.78 7.82
N TRP A 149 0.39 -5.55 8.68
CA TRP A 149 1.78 -5.88 8.34
C TRP A 149 2.15 -7.31 8.73
N THR A 150 2.74 -8.05 7.78
CA THR A 150 3.49 -9.29 8.07
C THR A 150 4.97 -8.96 8.28
N VAL A 151 5.29 -8.37 9.44
CA VAL A 151 6.67 -7.89 9.73
C VAL A 151 7.59 -9.04 10.13
N TYR A 152 8.61 -9.31 9.31
CA TYR A 152 9.73 -10.15 9.74
C TYR A 152 10.71 -9.38 10.62
N LEU A 153 11.45 -10.09 11.47
CA LEU A 153 12.42 -9.51 12.41
C LEU A 153 13.37 -8.48 11.75
N ASN A 154 13.84 -8.75 10.53
CA ASN A 154 14.71 -7.84 9.79
C ASN A 154 14.03 -6.50 9.46
N GLN A 155 12.73 -6.50 9.14
CA GLN A 155 11.99 -5.28 8.85
C GLN A 155 11.70 -4.50 10.14
N ALA A 156 11.34 -5.19 11.22
CA ALA A 156 11.18 -4.57 12.54
C ALA A 156 12.47 -3.86 12.99
N ARG A 157 13.63 -4.47 12.76
CA ARG A 157 14.94 -3.85 13.05
C ARG A 157 15.17 -2.56 12.27
N LYS A 158 14.81 -2.53 10.98
CA LYS A 158 14.94 -1.32 10.15
C LYS A 158 14.02 -0.18 10.63
N LEU A 159 12.77 -0.51 10.96
CA LEU A 159 11.81 0.46 11.49
C LEU A 159 12.28 1.01 12.83
N ASN A 160 12.79 0.15 13.73
CA ASN A 160 13.32 0.56 15.02
C ASN A 160 14.58 1.42 14.87
N HIS A 161 15.47 1.08 13.94
CA HIS A 161 16.64 1.90 13.65
C HIS A 161 16.22 3.32 13.21
N PHE A 162 15.24 3.44 12.31
CA PHE A 162 14.70 4.74 11.91
C PHE A 162 14.10 5.51 13.11
N HIS A 163 13.27 4.84 13.92
CA HIS A 163 12.69 5.43 15.14
C HIS A 163 13.77 6.03 16.06
N LEU A 164 14.80 5.25 16.37
CA LEU A 164 15.92 5.70 17.23
C LEU A 164 16.72 6.82 16.59
N SER A 165 16.92 6.81 15.27
CA SER A 165 17.66 7.88 14.57
C SER A 165 16.95 9.24 14.60
N CYS A 166 15.63 9.28 14.82
CA CYS A 166 14.87 10.53 14.92
C CYS A 166 14.89 11.14 16.33
N LEU A 167 15.34 10.40 17.33
CA LEU A 167 15.32 10.78 18.75
C LEU A 167 16.70 11.13 19.30
N HIS A 168 17.74 11.03 18.46
CA HIS A 168 19.11 11.47 18.73
C HIS A 168 19.40 12.72 17.92
#